data_AF-S8CSP4-F1
#
_entry.id   AF-S8CSP4-F1
#
_cell.length_a   1.000
_cell.length_b   1.000
_cell.length_c   1.000
_cell.angle_alpha   90.00
_cell.angle_beta   90.00
_cell.angle_gamma   90.00
#
_symmetry.space_group_name_H-M   'P 1'
#
loop_
_entity.id
_entity.type
_entity.pdbx_description
1 polymer ?
#
loop_
_entity_poly.entity_id
_entity_poly.type
_entity_poly.pdbx_seq_one_letter_code
_entity_poly.pdbx_strand_id
1 'polypeptide(L)'
;LRFYKTDEVMNELERGKTEYLEASVGVTSRKKILLPKLLDWHMKEFADDTESLLEWIYSQLPHTSSLKKLMMECLNGESKSQAHKLIEIQPYATEFRYLIPI
;
A
#
# COMPACT_ATOMS: atom_id res chain seq x y z
N LEU A 1 -12.17 -4.08 -19.56
CA LEU A 1 -11.56 -2.84 -20.07
C LEU A 1 -11.98 -1.69 -19.16
N ARG A 2 -11.02 -0.93 -18.62
CA ARG A 2 -11.30 0.30 -17.84
C ARG A 2 -11.45 1.44 -18.84
N PHE A 3 -12.61 2.11 -18.86
CA PHE A 3 -12.87 3.25 -19.73
C PHE A 3 -12.82 4.52 -18.88
N TYR A 4 -11.85 5.38 -19.14
CA TYR A 4 -11.69 6.64 -18.43
C TYR A 4 -12.52 7.71 -19.11
N LYS A 5 -13.53 8.21 -18.42
CA LYS A 5 -14.28 9.39 -18.86
C LYS A 5 -13.72 10.64 -18.21
N THR A 6 -13.77 11.76 -18.91
CA THR A 6 -13.19 13.05 -18.47
C THR A 6 -13.82 13.58 -17.18
N ASP A 7 -15.09 13.27 -16.94
CA ASP A 7 -15.84 13.62 -15.73
C ASP A 7 -15.51 12.73 -14.53
N GLU A 8 -15.15 11.46 -14.76
CA GLU A 8 -14.87 10.47 -13.70
C GLU A 8 -13.37 10.15 -13.53
N VAL A 9 -12.49 10.76 -14.31
CA VAL A 9 -11.06 10.37 -14.37
C VAL A 9 -10.39 10.42 -13.00
N MET A 10 -10.72 11.41 -12.17
CA MET A 10 -10.18 11.53 -10.82
C MET A 10 -10.63 10.37 -9.92
N ASN A 11 -11.90 9.96 -10.01
CA ASN A 11 -12.42 8.82 -9.26
C ASN A 11 -11.81 7.49 -9.72
N GLU A 12 -11.56 7.34 -11.03
CA GLU A 12 -10.87 6.17 -11.57
C GLU A 12 -9.40 6.10 -11.12
N LEU A 13 -8.71 7.24 -11.07
CA LEU A 13 -7.34 7.32 -10.55
C LEU A 13 -7.27 7.00 -9.06
N GLU A 14 -8.17 7.59 -8.26
CA GLU A 14 -8.26 7.31 -6.82
C GLU A 14 -8.53 5.83 -6.54
N ARG A 15 -9.46 5.22 -7.28
CA ARG A 15 -9.73 3.79 -7.18
C ARG A 15 -8.53 2.95 -7.61
N GLY A 16 -7.88 3.30 -8.72
CA GLY A 16 -6.69 2.60 -9.20
C GLY A 16 -5.53 2.63 -8.20
N LYS A 17 -5.31 3.78 -7.54
CA LYS A 17 -4.34 3.92 -6.44
C LYS A 17 -4.69 2.99 -5.29
N THR A 18 -5.94 2.99 -4.85
CA THR A 18 -6.38 2.14 -3.73
C THR A 18 -6.23 0.66 -4.04
N GLU A 19 -6.67 0.22 -5.23
CA GLU A 19 -6.52 -1.18 -5.68
C GLU A 19 -5.04 -1.59 -5.77
N TYR A 20 -4.18 -0.69 -6.25
CA TYR A 20 -2.75 -0.92 -6.28
C TYR A 20 -2.18 -1.11 -4.87
N LEU A 21 -2.52 -0.24 -3.91
CA LEU A 21 -2.07 -0.35 -2.53
C LEU A 21 -2.52 -1.67 -1.91
N GLU A 22 -3.79 -2.06 -2.09
CA GLU A 22 -4.31 -3.34 -1.58
C GLU A 22 -3.64 -4.57 -2.21
N ALA A 23 -3.23 -4.49 -3.48
CA ALA A 23 -2.59 -5.59 -4.18
C ALA A 23 -1.07 -5.68 -3.93
N SER A 24 -0.42 -4.55 -3.62
CA SER A 24 1.04 -4.45 -3.52
C SER A 24 1.57 -4.38 -2.08
N VAL A 25 0.76 -3.89 -1.14
CA VAL A 25 1.11 -3.85 0.29
C VAL A 25 0.53 -5.09 0.96
N GLY A 26 1.34 -5.75 1.78
CA GLY A 26 0.95 -6.98 2.46
C GLY A 26 1.36 -7.01 3.91
N VAL A 27 0.88 -8.00 4.65
CA VAL A 27 1.34 -8.30 6.01
C VAL A 27 1.76 -9.76 6.06
N THR A 28 2.98 -10.01 6.55
CA THR A 28 3.51 -11.36 6.72
C THR A 28 2.98 -12.00 8.01
N SER A 29 3.09 -13.33 8.10
CA SER A 29 2.75 -14.08 9.33
C SER A 29 3.59 -13.67 10.55
N ARG A 30 4.72 -12.99 10.34
CA ARG A 30 5.58 -12.44 11.39
C ARG A 30 5.21 -11.00 11.78
N LYS A 31 4.01 -10.53 11.41
CA LYS A 31 3.51 -9.16 11.63
C LYS A 31 4.38 -8.05 11.01
N LYS A 32 5.10 -8.37 9.92
CA LYS A 32 5.82 -7.37 9.14
C LYS A 32 4.98 -6.87 7.96
N ILE A 33 5.00 -5.58 7.71
CA ILE A 33 4.37 -4.92 6.58
C ILE A 33 5.33 -5.01 5.38
N LEU A 34 4.85 -5.61 4.30
CA LEU A 34 5.53 -5.65 3.01
C LEU A 34 5.25 -4.36 2.26
N LEU A 35 6.30 -3.60 1.94
CA LEU A 35 6.20 -2.36 1.18
C LEU A 35 6.78 -2.57 -0.22
N PRO A 36 6.05 -2.27 -1.31
CA PRO A 36 6.62 -2.34 -2.65
C PRO A 36 7.73 -1.31 -2.81
N LYS A 37 8.88 -1.73 -3.39
CA LYS A 37 10.04 -0.87 -3.64
C LYS A 37 9.73 0.43 -4.40
N LEU A 38 8.66 0.44 -5.20
CA LEU A 38 8.22 1.65 -5.89
C LEU A 38 7.77 2.75 -4.91
N LEU A 39 7.04 2.39 -3.85
CA LEU A 39 6.62 3.35 -2.82
C LEU A 39 7.81 3.84 -1.99
N ASP A 40 8.80 2.98 -1.74
CA ASP A 40 10.04 3.35 -1.05
C ASP A 40 10.84 4.39 -1.85
N TRP A 41 11.02 4.17 -3.16
CA TRP A 41 11.71 5.12 -4.04
C TRP A 41 11.03 6.48 -4.13
N HIS A 42 9.71 6.48 -4.21
CA HIS A 42 8.90 7.69 -4.36
C HIS A 42 8.29 8.17 -3.04
N MET A 43 8.82 7.72 -1.89
CA MET A 43 8.25 8.03 -0.57
C MET A 43 8.04 9.52 -0.36
N LYS A 44 8.99 10.35 -0.80
CA LYS A 44 8.97 11.82 -0.64
C LYS A 44 7.81 12.52 -1.36
N GLU A 45 7.14 11.84 -2.29
CA GLU A 45 5.94 12.36 -2.94
C GLU A 45 4.70 12.21 -2.04
N PHE A 46 4.78 11.37 -1.01
CA PHE A 46 3.66 11.00 -0.14
C PHE A 46 3.90 11.31 1.35
N ALA A 47 5.15 11.19 1.82
CA ALA A 47 5.51 11.28 3.24
C ALA A 47 6.99 11.65 3.46
N ASP A 48 7.29 12.21 4.64
CA ASP A 48 8.65 12.64 5.01
C ASP A 48 9.54 11.48 5.49
N ASP A 49 8.93 10.46 6.10
CA ASP A 49 9.61 9.30 6.68
C ASP A 49 8.77 8.02 6.54
N THR A 50 9.34 6.88 6.95
CA THR A 50 8.69 5.57 6.83
C THR A 50 7.46 5.39 7.72
N GLU A 51 7.43 6.00 8.90
CA GLU A 51 6.28 5.96 9.79
C GLU A 51 5.12 6.77 9.17
N SER A 52 5.42 7.98 8.72
CA SER A 52 4.51 8.86 7.98
C SER A 52 3.98 8.18 6.71
N LEU A 53 4.80 7.39 6.02
CA LEU A 53 4.38 6.62 4.84
C LEU A 53 3.36 5.53 5.21
N LEU A 54 3.56 4.82 6.32
CA LEU A 54 2.62 3.80 6.79
C LEU A 54 1.28 4.42 7.20
N GLU A 55 1.31 5.58 7.87
CA GLU A 55 0.10 6.34 8.19
C GLU A 55 -0.63 6.81 6.92
N TRP A 56 0.13 7.29 5.93
CA TRP A 56 -0.42 7.68 4.64
C TRP A 56 -1.10 6.49 3.96
N ILE A 57 -0.43 5.33 3.83
CA ILE A 57 -1.04 4.11 3.24
C ILE A 57 -2.32 3.73 4.00
N TYR A 58 -2.27 3.69 5.34
CA TYR A 58 -3.42 3.38 6.18
C TYR A 58 -4.61 4.33 5.94
N SER A 59 -4.33 5.62 5.69
CA SER A 59 -5.36 6.63 5.39
C SER A 59 -6.02 6.43 4.02
N GLN A 60 -5.27 5.91 3.02
CA GLN A 60 -5.78 5.67 1.67
C GLN A 60 -6.66 4.41 1.58
N LEU A 61 -6.50 3.45 2.50
CA LEU A 61 -7.23 2.19 2.46
C LEU A 61 -8.71 2.35 2.89
N PRO A 62 -9.65 1.67 2.21
CA PRO A 62 -11.06 1.65 2.59
C PRO A 62 -11.27 1.05 3.97
N HIS A 63 -12.32 1.46 4.67
CA HIS A 63 -12.68 0.90 5.98
C HIS A 63 -12.99 -0.60 5.95
N THR A 64 -13.43 -1.12 4.79
CA THR A 64 -13.73 -2.53 4.56
C THR A 64 -12.49 -3.37 4.25
N SER A 65 -11.33 -2.76 4.03
CA SER A 65 -10.11 -3.44 3.66
C SER A 65 -9.59 -4.36 4.77
N SER A 66 -9.34 -5.62 4.44
CA SER A 66 -8.70 -6.57 5.36
C SER A 66 -7.27 -6.15 5.68
N LEU A 67 -6.56 -5.59 4.69
CA LEU A 67 -5.22 -5.06 4.86
C LEU A 67 -5.18 -3.96 5.93
N LYS A 68 -6.16 -3.05 5.92
CA LYS A 68 -6.25 -1.96 6.92
C LYS A 68 -6.32 -2.49 8.36
N LYS A 69 -7.07 -3.58 8.59
CA LYS A 69 -7.15 -4.24 9.90
C LYS A 69 -5.82 -4.88 10.30
N LEU A 70 -5.20 -5.62 9.37
CA LEU A 70 -3.91 -6.27 9.61
C LEU A 70 -2.80 -5.27 9.91
N MET A 71 -2.77 -4.14 9.19
CA MET A 71 -1.82 -3.05 9.45
C MET A 71 -2.03 -2.46 10.85
N MET A 72 -3.28 -2.20 11.25
CA MET A 72 -3.59 -1.71 12.60
C MET A 72 -3.09 -2.68 13.69
N GLU A 73 -3.28 -3.99 13.51
CA GLU A 73 -2.80 -5.01 14.46
C GLU A 73 -1.27 -5.05 14.56
N CYS A 74 -0.56 -4.82 13.45
CA CYS A 74 0.91 -4.74 13.44
C CYS A 74 1.41 -3.46 14.13
N LEU A 75 0.77 -2.32 13.84
CA LEU A 75 1.12 -1.02 14.43
C LEU A 75 0.83 -0.95 15.94
N ASN A 76 -0.24 -1.61 16.41
CA ASN A 76 -0.58 -1.67 17.84
C ASN A 76 0.23 -2.69 18.64
N GLY A 77 0.78 -3.71 17.97
CA GLY A 77 1.41 -4.87 18.62
C GLY A 77 2.87 -4.67 19.04
N GLU A 78 3.59 -3.73 18.45
CA GLU A 78 4.99 -3.46 18.79
C GLU A 78 5.17 -2.04 19.33
N SER A 79 6.04 -1.88 20.32
CA SER A 79 6.43 -0.56 20.84
C SER A 79 6.98 0.28 19.68
N LYS A 80 6.44 1.50 19.49
CA LYS A 80 6.74 2.48 18.42
C LYS A 80 8.24 2.69 18.08
N SER A 81 9.14 2.23 18.93
CA SER A 81 10.60 2.28 18.75
C SER A 81 11.18 1.34 17.68
N GLN A 82 10.39 0.48 17.03
CA GLN A 82 10.89 -0.51 16.05
C GLN A 82 10.21 -0.47 14.67
N ALA A 83 9.64 0.67 14.24
CA ALA A 83 9.03 0.83 12.91
C ALA A 83 9.89 0.29 11.74
N HIS A 84 11.21 0.49 11.80
CA HIS A 84 12.13 -0.04 10.78
C HIS A 84 12.27 -1.58 10.77
N LYS A 85 11.96 -2.28 11.87
CA LYS A 85 11.95 -3.76 11.92
C LYS A 85 10.63 -4.35 11.42
N LEU A 86 9.57 -3.55 11.45
CA LEU A 86 8.23 -3.91 10.98
C LEU A 86 8.11 -3.88 9.46
N ILE A 87 8.99 -3.16 8.74
CA ILE A 87 8.89 -3.00 7.29
C ILE A 87 9.87 -3.95 6.59
N GLU A 88 9.38 -4.61 5.56
CA GLU A 88 10.20 -5.38 4.64
C GLU A 88 9.92 -4.90 3.21
N ILE A 89 10.96 -4.41 2.53
CA ILE A 89 10.82 -3.87 1.17
C ILE A 89 10.75 -5.04 0.19
N GLN A 90 9.61 -5.20 -0.47
CA GLN A 90 9.44 -6.18 -1.53
C GLN A 90 10.21 -5.72 -2.78
N PRO A 91 11.05 -6.58 -3.37
CA PRO A 91 11.79 -6.24 -4.59
C PRO A 91 10.83 -5.87 -5.72
N TYR A 92 11.23 -4.90 -6.53
CA TYR A 92 10.47 -4.50 -7.70
C TYR A 92 10.49 -5.64 -8.73
N ALA A 93 9.32 -6.15 -9.08
CA ALA A 93 9.17 -7.09 -10.19
C ALA A 93 8.96 -6.29 -11.48
N THR A 94 9.93 -6.37 -12.40
CA THR A 94 9.81 -5.79 -13.76
C THR A 94 8.83 -6.58 -14.63
N GLU A 95 8.44 -7.77 -14.20
CA GLU A 95 7.55 -8.66 -14.95
C GLU A 95 6.10 -8.16 -14.85
N PHE A 96 5.55 -7.73 -15.98
CA PHE A 96 4.15 -7.35 -16.08
C PHE A 96 3.29 -8.57 -16.44
N ARG A 97 2.25 -8.85 -15.65
CA ARG A 97 1.26 -9.88 -15.96
C ARG A 97 -0.05 -9.20 -16.37
N TYR A 98 -0.49 -9.43 -17.60
CA TYR A 98 -1.81 -8.99 -18.03
C TYR A 98 -2.88 -9.79 -17.28
N LEU A 99 -3.53 -9.15 -16.32
CA LEU A 99 -4.77 -9.67 -15.73
C LEU A 99 -5.90 -9.32 -16.69
N ILE A 100 -6.14 -10.19 -17.67
CA ILE A 100 -7.31 -10.08 -18.54
C ILE A 100 -8.48 -10.66 -17.75
N PRO A 101 -9.49 -9.85 -17.38
CA PRO A 101 -10.72 -10.38 -16.80
C PRO A 101 -11.38 -11.27 -17.88
N ILE A 102 -11.63 -12.53 -17.54
CA ILE A 102 -12.45 -13.45 -18.36
C ILE A 102 -13.92 -13.08 -18.17
#